data_AF-A0A6G1SIP3-F1
#
_entry.id   AF-A0A6G1SIP3-F1
#
_cell.length_a   1.000
_cell.length_b   1.000
_cell.length_c   1.000
_cell.angle_alpha   90.00
_cell.angle_beta   90.00
_cell.angle_gamma   90.00
#
_symmetry.space_group_name_H-M   'P 1'
#
loop_
_entity.id
_entity.type
_entity.pdbx_description
1 polymer ?
#
loop_
_entity_poly.entity_id
_entity_poly.type
_entity_poly.pdbx_seq_one_letter_code
_entity_poly.pdbx_strand_id
1 'polypeptide(L)'
;MESTASKTSMLEAIKDFDSSIPDEVIKHFLNISGMQTSDQKIIRLIAIAAQKFIHEIVSDSLQHCKLRNKGKKYTLTVEDLSAALSEVGIEMKRQQYFN
;
A
#
# COMPACT_ATOMS: atom_id res chain seq x y z
N MET A 1 -15.98 -25.43 9.89
CA MET A 1 -16.87 -24.51 9.14
C MET A 1 -16.71 -23.03 9.51
N GLU A 2 -15.90 -22.66 10.51
CA GLU A 2 -15.67 -21.25 10.88
C GLU A 2 -14.80 -20.42 9.93
N SER A 3 -13.92 -21.04 9.13
CA SER A 3 -12.94 -20.30 8.32
C SER A 3 -13.54 -19.60 7.08
N THR A 4 -14.66 -20.09 6.53
CA THR A 4 -15.30 -19.49 5.34
C THR A 4 -16.22 -18.31 5.68
N ALA A 5 -16.80 -18.30 6.89
CA ALA A 5 -17.67 -17.22 7.35
C ALA A 5 -16.96 -15.87 7.47
N SER A 6 -15.68 -15.90 7.89
CA SER A 6 -14.84 -14.69 7.96
C SER A 6 -14.57 -14.10 6.57
N LYS A 7 -14.32 -14.93 5.55
CA LYS A 7 -14.06 -14.47 4.18
C LYS A 7 -15.30 -13.85 3.53
N THR A 8 -16.49 -14.43 3.75
CA THR A 8 -17.74 -13.87 3.23
C THR A 8 -18.10 -12.54 3.89
N SER A 9 -17.90 -12.42 5.21
CA SER A 9 -18.11 -11.17 5.94
C SER A 9 -17.16 -10.06 5.47
N MET A 10 -15.91 -10.39 5.15
CA MET A 10 -14.96 -9.42 4.58
C MET A 10 -15.39 -8.91 3.20
N LEU A 11 -15.93 -9.79 2.34
CA LEU A 11 -16.42 -9.40 1.00
C LEU A 11 -17.66 -8.50 1.07
N GLU A 12 -18.49 -8.65 2.11
CA GLU A 12 -19.61 -7.76 2.38
C GLU A 12 -19.11 -6.41 2.87
N ALA A 13 -18.16 -6.39 3.81
CA ALA A 13 -17.57 -5.15 4.34
C ALA A 13 -16.84 -4.31 3.26
N ILE A 14 -16.30 -4.94 2.21
CA ILE A 14 -15.65 -4.23 1.09
C ILE A 14 -16.64 -3.38 0.28
N LYS A 15 -17.95 -3.73 0.29
CA LYS A 15 -18.95 -2.93 -0.40
C LYS A 15 -19.19 -1.58 0.27
N ASP A 16 -19.03 -1.50 1.58
CA ASP A 16 -19.32 -0.30 2.35
C ASP A 16 -18.06 0.54 2.63
N PHE A 17 -16.88 0.04 2.24
CA PHE A 17 -15.63 0.75 2.44
C PHE A 17 -15.36 1.73 1.29
N ASP A 18 -15.37 3.02 1.60
CA ASP A 18 -14.91 4.06 0.69
C ASP A 18 -13.37 4.11 0.71
N SER A 19 -12.76 3.59 -0.36
CA SER A 19 -11.31 3.67 -0.55
C SER A 19 -10.90 5.12 -0.81
N SER A 20 -9.85 5.59 -0.13
CA SER A 20 -9.17 6.86 -0.44
C SER A 20 -8.59 6.94 -1.87
N ILE A 21 -8.41 5.80 -2.58
CA ILE A 21 -8.04 5.80 -4.00
C ILE A 21 -9.33 5.72 -4.82
N PRO A 22 -9.59 6.67 -5.74
CA PRO A 22 -10.79 6.64 -6.58
C PRO A 22 -10.87 5.40 -7.48
N ASP A 23 -12.08 4.88 -7.67
CA ASP A 23 -12.35 3.69 -8.49
C ASP A 23 -11.87 3.87 -9.94
N GLU A 24 -11.93 5.09 -10.48
CA GLU A 24 -11.50 5.45 -11.84
C GLU A 24 -9.99 5.24 -12.04
N VAL A 25 -9.19 5.53 -11.00
CA VAL A 25 -7.73 5.33 -11.05
C VAL A 25 -7.42 3.84 -11.14
N ILE A 26 -8.11 3.03 -10.35
CA ILE A 26 -7.95 1.57 -10.39
C ILE A 26 -8.41 1.02 -11.73
N LYS A 27 -9.56 1.45 -12.26
CA LYS A 27 -10.02 1.06 -13.61
C LYS A 27 -9.00 1.41 -14.68
N HIS A 28 -8.38 2.59 -14.61
CA HIS A 28 -7.34 2.98 -15.55
C HIS A 28 -6.14 2.00 -15.53
N PHE A 29 -5.61 1.67 -14.35
CA PHE A 29 -4.51 0.71 -14.21
C PHE A 29 -4.89 -0.73 -14.58
N LEU A 30 -6.13 -1.13 -14.32
CA LEU A 30 -6.66 -2.42 -14.76
C LEU A 30 -6.69 -2.51 -16.29
N ASN A 31 -7.15 -1.44 -16.96
CA ASN A 31 -7.21 -1.36 -18.41
C ASN A 31 -5.82 -1.44 -19.05
N ILE A 32 -4.83 -0.75 -18.46
CA ILE A 32 -3.42 -0.84 -18.88
C ILE A 32 -2.90 -2.28 -18.73
N SER A 33 -3.31 -2.96 -17.66
CA SER A 33 -2.93 -4.36 -17.41
C SER A 33 -3.71 -5.38 -18.27
N GLY A 34 -4.61 -4.92 -19.14
CA GLY A 34 -5.44 -5.78 -19.99
C GLY A 34 -6.64 -6.43 -19.28
N MET A 35 -6.95 -6.02 -18.04
CA MET A 35 -8.09 -6.53 -17.28
C MET A 35 -9.26 -5.53 -17.35
N GLN A 36 -10.41 -5.98 -17.83
CA GLN A 36 -11.65 -5.20 -17.84
C GLN A 36 -12.66 -5.89 -16.93
N THR A 37 -13.01 -5.24 -15.82
CA THR A 37 -13.94 -5.80 -14.83
C THR A 37 -15.02 -4.78 -14.51
N SER A 38 -16.29 -5.20 -14.57
CA SER A 38 -17.45 -4.37 -14.21
C SER A 38 -17.87 -4.53 -12.75
N ASP A 39 -17.37 -5.54 -12.04
CA ASP A 39 -17.68 -5.75 -10.61
C ASP A 39 -16.92 -4.74 -9.73
N GLN A 40 -17.68 -3.83 -9.10
CA GLN A 40 -17.14 -2.83 -8.17
C GLN A 40 -16.42 -3.44 -6.97
N LYS A 41 -16.79 -4.66 -6.53
CA LYS A 41 -16.11 -5.33 -5.40
C LYS A 41 -14.65 -5.63 -5.72
N ILE A 42 -14.36 -6.03 -6.96
CA ILE A 42 -13.00 -6.35 -7.39
C ILE A 42 -12.17 -5.07 -7.46
N ILE A 43 -12.74 -4.01 -8.03
CA ILE A 43 -12.10 -2.69 -8.12
C ILE A 43 -11.75 -2.19 -6.70
N ARG A 44 -12.70 -2.21 -5.78
CA ARG A 44 -12.49 -1.78 -4.39
C ARG A 44 -11.54 -2.68 -3.62
N LEU A 45 -11.59 -4.00 -3.83
CA LEU A 45 -10.64 -4.93 -3.21
C LEU A 45 -9.20 -4.60 -3.62
N ILE A 46 -8.97 -4.34 -4.92
CA ILE A 46 -7.65 -3.94 -5.43
C ILE A 46 -7.23 -2.59 -4.85
N ALA A 47 -8.16 -1.63 -4.76
CA ALA A 47 -7.92 -0.33 -4.14
C ALA A 47 -7.44 -0.47 -2.68
N ILE A 48 -8.17 -1.26 -1.88
CA ILE A 48 -7.85 -1.52 -0.47
C ILE A 48 -6.53 -2.28 -0.34
N ALA A 49 -6.27 -3.27 -1.21
CA ALA A 49 -5.01 -4.01 -1.21
C ALA A 49 -3.81 -3.10 -1.51
N ALA A 50 -3.93 -2.22 -2.50
CA ALA A 50 -2.90 -1.23 -2.82
C ALA A 50 -2.69 -0.23 -1.66
N GLN A 51 -3.76 0.22 -1.02
CA GLN A 51 -3.67 1.09 0.15
C GLN A 51 -2.99 0.42 1.34
N LYS A 52 -3.37 -0.84 1.63
CA LYS A 52 -2.75 -1.62 2.69
C LYS A 52 -1.26 -1.80 2.42
N PHE A 53 -0.87 -2.10 1.19
CA PHE A 53 0.53 -2.23 0.81
C PHE A 53 1.34 -0.94 1.06
N ILE A 54 0.81 0.22 0.63
CA ILE A 54 1.46 1.51 0.90
C ILE A 54 1.52 1.78 2.41
N HIS A 55 0.45 1.45 3.14
CA HIS A 55 0.39 1.65 4.58
C HIS A 55 1.44 0.83 5.34
N GLU A 56 1.66 -0.43 4.94
CA GLU A 56 2.70 -1.29 5.51
C GLU A 56 4.10 -0.67 5.29
N ILE A 57 4.45 -0.28 4.06
CA ILE A 57 5.75 0.36 3.75
C ILE A 57 5.95 1.65 4.56
N VAL A 58 4.92 2.49 4.66
CA VAL A 58 5.00 3.76 5.40
C VAL A 58 5.12 3.51 6.90
N SER A 59 4.42 2.52 7.43
CA SER A 59 4.50 2.13 8.84
C SER A 59 5.91 1.66 9.20
N ASP A 60 6.51 0.82 8.35
CA ASP A 60 7.86 0.30 8.56
C ASP A 60 8.91 1.43 8.43
N SER A 61 8.77 2.28 7.42
CA SER A 61 9.61 3.48 7.27
C SER A 61 9.49 4.41 8.49
N LEU A 62 8.29 4.56 9.05
CA LEU A 62 8.05 5.36 10.25
C LEU A 62 8.72 4.72 11.48
N GLN A 63 8.74 3.39 11.58
CA GLN A 63 9.43 2.67 12.65
C GLN A 63 10.95 2.92 12.58
N HIS A 64 11.56 2.84 11.40
CA HIS A 64 12.96 3.23 11.20
C HIS A 64 13.20 4.70 11.55
N CYS A 65 12.31 5.61 11.13
CA CYS A 65 12.41 7.02 11.47
C CYS A 65 12.33 7.27 12.99
N LYS A 66 11.46 6.55 13.72
CA LYS A 66 11.32 6.68 15.18
C LYS A 66 12.58 6.21 15.92
N LEU A 67 13.17 5.11 15.48
CA LEU A 67 14.42 4.60 16.05
C LEU A 67 15.58 5.59 15.84
N ARG A 68 15.64 6.24 14.67
CA ARG A 68 16.65 7.25 14.34
C ARG A 68 16.43 8.58 15.06
N ASN A 69 15.19 9.07 15.11
CA ASN A 69 14.84 10.41 15.62
C ASN A 69 14.05 10.33 16.93
N LYS A 70 14.76 10.23 18.06
CA LYS A 70 14.19 10.28 19.41
C LYS A 70 13.76 11.70 19.80
N GLY A 71 12.61 12.16 19.29
CA GLY A 71 11.95 13.39 19.78
C GLY A 71 12.02 14.62 18.87
N LYS A 72 12.27 14.45 17.56
CA LYS A 72 12.15 15.52 16.54
C LYS A 72 11.01 15.21 15.58
N LYS A 73 10.55 16.23 14.83
CA LYS A 73 9.52 16.09 13.79
C LYS A 73 9.86 14.93 12.83
N TYR A 74 8.94 13.98 12.69
CA TYR A 74 9.11 12.85 11.77
C TYR A 74 9.16 13.37 10.34
N THR A 75 10.18 12.93 9.60
CA THR A 75 10.38 13.27 8.19
C THR A 75 10.69 11.97 7.48
N LEU A 76 9.93 11.66 6.43
CA LEU A 76 10.18 10.48 5.60
C LEU A 76 11.45 10.73 4.77
N THR A 77 12.53 10.00 5.06
CA THR A 77 13.79 10.10 4.31
C THR A 77 13.96 8.89 3.39
N VAL A 78 14.76 9.07 2.33
CA VAL A 78 15.12 7.97 1.41
C VAL A 78 15.85 6.85 2.14
N GLU A 79 16.54 7.14 3.23
CA GLU A 79 17.23 6.13 4.05
C GLU A 79 16.22 5.21 4.77
N ASP A 80 15.18 5.78 5.39
CA ASP A 80 14.13 4.99 6.04
C ASP A 80 13.36 4.15 5.03
N LEU A 81 13.04 4.77 3.89
CA LEU A 81 12.29 4.11 2.83
C LEU A 81 13.10 3.00 2.16
N SER A 82 14.40 3.21 1.92
CA SER A 82 15.28 2.18 1.37
C SER A 82 15.45 1.00 2.33
N ALA A 83 15.46 1.23 3.64
CA ALA A 83 15.49 0.16 4.63
C ALA A 83 14.19 -0.65 4.59
N ALA A 84 13.03 0.01 4.66
CA ALA A 84 11.72 -0.66 4.60
C ALA A 84 11.52 -1.44 3.29
N LEU A 85 11.90 -0.86 2.15
CA LEU A 85 11.77 -1.51 0.84
C LEU A 85 12.72 -2.69 0.66
N SER A 86 13.88 -2.69 1.32
CA SER A 86 14.82 -3.82 1.27
C SER A 86 14.24 -5.09 1.90
N GLU A 87 13.40 -4.95 2.93
CA GLU A 87 12.70 -6.07 3.56
C GLU A 87 11.65 -6.70 2.64
N VAL A 88 11.09 -5.91 1.71
CA VAL A 88 10.14 -6.34 0.68
C VAL A 88 10.86 -6.87 -0.58
N GLY A 89 12.19 -6.77 -0.64
CA GLY A 89 13.00 -7.19 -1.78
C GLY A 89 13.07 -6.17 -2.93
N ILE A 90 12.72 -4.91 -2.66
CA ILE A 90 12.78 -3.81 -3.63
C ILE A 90 14.09 -3.02 -3.42
N GLU A 91 14.98 -3.05 -4.41
CA GLU A 91 16.25 -2.32 -4.34
C GLU A 91 16.09 -0.87 -4.84
N MET A 92 16.30 0.10 -3.95
CA MET A 92 16.38 1.51 -4.33
C MET A 92 17.81 1.90 -4.71
N LYS A 93 18.03 2.20 -6.00
CA LYS A 93 19.32 2.72 -6.48
C LYS A 93 19.44 4.21 -6.19
N ARG A 94 20.21 4.56 -5.16
CA ARG A 94 20.58 5.95 -4.88
C ARG A 94 21.68 6.40 -5.84
N GLN A 95 21.40 7.38 -6.70
CA GLN A 95 22.45 8.14 -7.36
C GLN A 95 23.05 9.10 -6.32
N GLN A 96 24.26 8.81 -5.84
CA GLN A 96 25.02 9.78 -5.04
C GLN A 96 25.38 10.94 -5.96
N TYR A 97 24.83 12.12 -5.69
CA TYR A 97 25.35 13.35 -6.26
C TYR A 97 26.68 13.63 -5.56
N PHE A 98 27.77 13.55 -6.32
CA PHE A 98 29.10 13.96 -5.86
C PHE A 98 29.20 15.50 -5.92
N ASN A 99 29.85 16.08 -4.90
CA ASN A 99 30.55 17.37 -5.02
C ASN A 99 32.01 17.09 -5.33
#